data_AF-A0A830C648-F1
#
_entry.id   AF-A0A830C648-F1
#
_cell.length_a   1.000
_cell.length_b   1.000
_cell.length_c   1.000
_cell.angle_alpha   90.00
_cell.angle_beta   90.00
_cell.angle_gamma   90.00
#
_symmetry.space_group_name_H-M   'P 1'
#
loop_
_entity.id
_entity.type
_entity.pdbx_description
1 polymer ?
#
loop_
_entity_poly.entity_id
_entity_poly.type
_entity_poly.pdbx_seq_one_letter_code
_entity_poly.pdbx_strand_id
1 'polypeptide(L)'
;MALGYLGSDIGSDGGDMELRGRQYFDNLAMRSLFQDFEKDKNDGELIKSFKLHDIVHDFAQYLRKNGVEVGTKKKTSCQVCSPQLVSQVKEYRSCLNWNVDSPVCGCLGSLRVLDLQLGGIPQGTEKLIHLRWLNLNYNSYFSIFEGLKTICSELYNLQTLLLRYCKLQEIPREIGNLINLRHLNLSKNASLKELPREIGNLINLRHLDLSWNESLELPREIGNLINLRHLDLSFNGSLKELPREIGNLINLRYLNLSDNESLKELPREIGNLINLRHLNLSWNPSLKELPREIGNLINLRHLDLINTSPSVEESLESIIELSERNIASVL
;
A
#
# COMPACT_ATOMS: atom_id res chain seq x y z
N MET A 1 28.03 -10.12 -12.63
CA MET A 1 28.91 -10.40 -13.78
C MET A 1 28.34 -11.42 -14.77
N ALA A 2 27.74 -12.55 -14.37
CA ALA A 2 27.55 -13.70 -15.26
C ALA A 2 26.54 -13.57 -16.44
N LEU A 3 25.64 -12.58 -16.47
CA LEU A 3 24.57 -12.52 -17.50
C LEU A 3 24.32 -11.13 -18.12
N GLY A 4 25.20 -10.13 -17.87
CA GLY A 4 25.12 -8.82 -18.56
C GLY A 4 24.03 -7.83 -18.09
N TYR A 5 23.25 -8.15 -17.06
CA TYR A 5 22.10 -7.33 -16.61
C TYR A 5 22.42 -5.94 -16.05
N LEU A 6 23.68 -5.60 -15.80
CA LEU A 6 24.08 -4.28 -15.30
C LEU A 6 24.40 -3.28 -16.43
N GLY A 7 24.29 -3.71 -17.69
CA GLY A 7 24.65 -2.93 -18.88
C GLY A 7 26.16 -2.78 -19.04
N SER A 8 26.65 -2.78 -20.28
CA SER A 8 28.05 -2.52 -20.61
C SER A 8 28.10 -1.35 -21.60
N ASP A 9 27.96 -0.13 -21.09
CA ASP A 9 28.34 1.04 -21.88
C ASP A 9 29.83 1.32 -21.69
N ILE A 10 30.46 1.58 -22.82
CA ILE A 10 31.89 1.71 -23.06
C ILE A 10 32.42 2.92 -22.27
N GLY A 11 33.26 2.67 -21.27
CA GLY A 11 34.09 3.71 -20.64
C GLY A 11 34.32 3.54 -19.13
N SER A 12 35.55 3.14 -18.80
CA SER A 12 36.26 3.32 -17.51
C SER A 12 35.86 2.48 -16.27
N ASP A 13 36.91 1.88 -15.72
CA ASP A 13 37.17 1.33 -14.38
C ASP A 13 36.17 0.37 -13.71
N GLY A 14 36.65 -0.86 -13.54
CA GLY A 14 35.97 -1.97 -12.84
C GLY A 14 35.71 -1.76 -11.35
N GLY A 15 35.86 -0.55 -10.82
CA GLY A 15 35.48 -0.18 -9.45
C GLY A 15 33.99 0.16 -9.27
N ASP A 16 33.26 0.48 -10.34
CA ASP A 16 31.89 1.00 -10.25
C ASP A 16 30.79 -0.09 -10.31
N MET A 17 31.14 -1.32 -10.71
CA MET A 17 30.16 -2.38 -10.92
C MET A 17 29.47 -2.86 -9.63
N GLU A 18 30.17 -2.86 -8.49
CA GLU A 18 29.60 -3.28 -7.22
C GLU A 18 28.67 -2.20 -6.65
N LEU A 19 29.05 -0.93 -6.76
CA LEU A 19 28.21 0.21 -6.38
C LEU A 19 26.95 0.27 -7.23
N ARG A 20 27.09 0.09 -8.55
CA ARG A 20 25.95 0.04 -9.48
C ARG A 20 25.04 -1.14 -9.20
N GLY A 21 25.61 -2.32 -8.91
CA GLY A 21 24.85 -3.49 -8.46
C GLY A 21 24.05 -3.22 -7.19
N ARG A 22 24.64 -2.52 -6.20
CA ARG A 22 23.95 -2.09 -4.99
C ARG A 22 22.80 -1.12 -5.28
N GLN A 23 23.03 -0.10 -6.10
CA GLN A 23 21.98 0.87 -6.48
C GLN A 23 20.79 0.19 -7.16
N TYR A 24 21.03 -0.76 -8.08
CA TYR A 24 19.95 -1.55 -8.69
C TYR A 24 19.20 -2.39 -7.67
N PHE A 25 19.93 -3.01 -6.74
CA PHE A 25 19.32 -3.81 -5.67
C PHE A 25 18.48 -2.95 -4.72
N ASP A 26 18.97 -1.78 -4.29
CA ASP A 26 18.24 -0.87 -3.42
C ASP A 26 16.95 -0.35 -4.08
N ASN A 27 17.01 -0.04 -5.38
CA ASN A 27 15.83 0.32 -6.16
C ASN A 27 14.77 -0.80 -6.22
N LEU A 28 15.20 -2.07 -6.22
CA LEU A 28 14.29 -3.21 -6.19
C LEU A 28 13.76 -3.50 -4.77
N ALA A 29 14.59 -3.33 -3.75
CA ALA A 29 14.22 -3.47 -2.34
C ALA A 29 13.14 -2.46 -1.92
N MET A 30 13.19 -1.23 -2.45
CA MET A 30 12.22 -0.17 -2.18
C MET A 30 10.83 -0.41 -2.77
N ARG A 31 10.66 -1.41 -3.64
CA ARG A 31 9.38 -1.76 -4.28
C ARG A 31 8.56 -2.81 -3.52
N SER A 32 8.87 -3.05 -2.25
CA SER A 32 8.24 -4.09 -1.41
C SER A 32 8.35 -5.51 -1.98
N LEU A 33 9.30 -5.74 -2.89
CA LEU A 33 9.51 -7.04 -3.52
C LEU A 33 10.23 -8.03 -2.59
N PHE A 34 10.92 -7.49 -1.59
CA PHE A 34 11.71 -8.21 -0.61
C PHE A 34 11.23 -7.86 0.79
N GLN A 35 11.41 -8.80 1.71
CA GLN A 35 11.05 -8.71 3.12
C GLN A 35 12.20 -9.25 3.98
N ASP A 36 12.07 -9.14 5.31
CA ASP A 36 13.03 -9.67 6.29
C ASP A 36 14.49 -9.23 6.02
N PHE A 37 14.72 -7.93 5.88
CA PHE A 37 16.07 -7.38 5.72
C PHE A 37 16.85 -7.43 7.05
N GLU A 38 18.03 -8.03 7.01
CA GLU A 38 19.02 -7.96 8.08
C GLU A 38 20.16 -7.05 7.64
N LYS A 39 20.50 -6.06 8.48
CA LYS A 39 21.60 -5.14 8.23
C LYS A 39 22.85 -5.55 9.00
N ASP A 40 24.02 -5.19 8.50
CA ASP A 40 25.27 -5.44 9.22
C ASP A 40 25.28 -4.72 10.58
N LYS A 41 25.82 -5.38 11.60
CA LYS A 41 25.87 -4.86 12.97
C LYS A 41 26.98 -3.83 13.15
N ASN A 42 27.99 -3.85 12.28
CA ASN A 42 29.14 -2.94 12.33
C ASN A 42 28.96 -1.74 11.39
N ASP A 43 28.17 -1.90 10.31
CA ASP A 43 27.89 -0.85 9.34
C ASP A 43 26.38 -0.87 8.97
N GLY A 44 25.60 -0.07 9.71
CA GLY A 44 24.12 -0.09 9.73
C GLY A 44 23.43 0.35 8.44
N GLU A 45 24.18 0.64 7.38
CA GLU A 45 23.66 0.91 6.04
C GLU A 45 23.62 -0.33 5.15
N LEU A 46 24.53 -1.29 5.33
CA LEU A 46 24.67 -2.44 4.43
C LEU A 46 23.66 -3.56 4.74
N ILE A 47 22.93 -4.01 3.71
CA ILE A 47 22.02 -5.16 3.78
C ILE A 47 22.83 -6.45 3.68
N LYS A 48 22.82 -7.26 4.73
CA LYS A 48 23.54 -8.53 4.82
C LYS A 48 22.69 -9.71 4.33
N SER A 49 21.41 -9.70 4.64
CA SER A 49 20.48 -10.73 4.17
C SER A 49 19.10 -10.14 3.91
N PHE A 50 18.34 -10.79 3.04
CA PHE A 50 16.97 -10.44 2.70
C PHE A 50 16.24 -11.68 2.20
N LYS A 51 14.91 -11.65 2.24
CA LYS A 51 14.06 -12.68 1.62
C LYS A 51 13.23 -12.07 0.50
N LEU A 52 13.10 -12.78 -0.61
CA LEU A 52 12.12 -12.42 -1.62
C LEU A 52 10.73 -12.64 -1.02
N HIS A 53 9.80 -11.71 -1.23
CA HIS A 53 8.43 -11.93 -0.79
C HIS A 53 7.87 -13.16 -1.51
N ASP A 54 7.21 -14.07 -0.80
CA ASP A 54 6.77 -15.36 -1.38
C ASP A 54 5.96 -15.17 -2.67
N ILE A 55 5.08 -14.15 -2.69
CA ILE A 55 4.32 -13.71 -3.88
C ILE A 55 5.22 -13.34 -5.07
N VAL A 56 6.33 -12.64 -4.83
CA VAL A 56 7.25 -12.21 -5.89
C VAL A 56 8.12 -13.36 -6.36
N HIS A 57 8.50 -14.25 -5.44
CA HIS A 57 9.16 -15.50 -5.80
C HIS A 57 8.29 -16.32 -6.75
N ASP A 58 7.01 -16.46 -6.42
CA ASP A 58 6.08 -17.25 -7.21
C ASP A 58 5.72 -16.56 -8.54
N PHE A 59 5.62 -15.23 -8.56
CA PHE A 59 5.42 -14.44 -9.79
C PHE A 59 6.64 -14.42 -10.71
N ALA A 60 7.85 -14.34 -10.16
CA ALA A 60 9.09 -14.44 -10.93
C ALA A 60 9.26 -15.82 -11.57
N GLN A 61 8.82 -16.88 -10.86
CA GLN A 61 8.75 -18.21 -11.44
C GLN A 61 7.70 -18.33 -12.56
N TYR A 62 6.57 -17.64 -12.44
CA TYR A 62 5.55 -17.56 -13.50
C TYR A 62 6.08 -16.89 -14.78
N LEU A 63 6.73 -15.72 -14.66
CA LEU A 63 7.30 -15.01 -15.81
C LEU A 63 8.41 -15.81 -16.51
N ARG A 64 9.24 -16.52 -15.74
CA ARG A 64 10.33 -17.35 -16.29
C ARG A 64 9.83 -18.55 -17.10
N LYS A 65 8.62 -19.04 -16.84
CA LYS A 65 8.06 -20.22 -17.52
C LYS A 65 7.16 -19.90 -18.71
N ASN A 66 6.51 -18.75 -18.74
CA ASN A 66 5.64 -18.36 -19.86
C ASN A 66 6.39 -17.84 -21.10
N GLY A 67 7.73 -17.83 -21.09
CA GLY A 67 8.54 -17.70 -22.31
C GLY A 67 8.67 -18.99 -23.12
N VAL A 68 8.12 -20.12 -22.65
CA VAL A 68 8.16 -21.42 -23.33
C VAL A 68 6.77 -22.06 -23.28
N GLU A 69 6.16 -22.25 -24.45
CA GLU A 69 4.78 -22.70 -24.63
C GLU A 69 4.56 -24.23 -24.46
N VAL A 70 3.34 -24.56 -24.00
CA VAL A 70 2.46 -25.71 -24.31
C VAL A 70 2.82 -27.13 -23.83
N GLY A 71 1.87 -27.74 -23.08
CA GLY A 71 1.41 -29.11 -23.38
C GLY A 71 1.38 -30.12 -22.22
N THR A 72 0.21 -30.34 -21.61
CA THR A 72 -0.48 -31.65 -21.47
C THR A 72 -1.72 -31.50 -20.58
N LYS A 73 -2.90 -31.84 -21.12
CA LYS A 73 -4.17 -31.83 -20.37
C LYS A 73 -4.18 -32.95 -19.33
N LYS A 74 -3.76 -32.68 -18.09
CA LYS A 74 -4.09 -33.55 -16.96
C LYS A 74 -5.60 -33.51 -16.73
N LYS A 75 -6.29 -34.64 -16.87
CA LYS A 75 -7.71 -34.77 -16.50
C LYS A 75 -7.87 -34.44 -15.02
N THR A 76 -8.75 -33.49 -14.72
CA THR A 76 -9.05 -33.08 -13.35
C THR A 76 -10.34 -33.73 -12.91
N SER A 77 -10.42 -34.13 -11.65
CA SER A 77 -11.68 -34.60 -11.02
C SER A 77 -12.65 -33.46 -10.73
N CYS A 78 -12.23 -32.21 -10.88
CA CYS A 78 -13.10 -31.05 -10.75
C CYS A 78 -13.97 -30.91 -12.00
N GLN A 79 -15.30 -30.98 -11.82
CA GLN A 79 -16.28 -30.73 -12.87
C GLN A 79 -16.57 -29.23 -13.07
N VAL A 80 -16.09 -28.37 -12.16
CA VAL A 80 -16.40 -26.93 -12.11
C VAL A 80 -15.31 -26.07 -12.75
N CYS A 81 -14.04 -26.40 -12.55
CA CYS A 81 -12.91 -25.63 -13.06
C CYS A 81 -12.32 -26.31 -14.29
N SER A 82 -11.87 -25.53 -15.28
CA SER A 82 -11.19 -26.10 -16.44
C SER A 82 -9.92 -26.86 -16.00
N PRO A 83 -9.58 -27.98 -16.67
CA PRO A 83 -8.38 -28.74 -16.35
C PRO A 83 -7.09 -27.92 -16.42
N GLN A 84 -7.04 -26.93 -17.33
CA GLN A 84 -5.92 -26.00 -17.48
C GLN A 84 -5.76 -25.10 -16.25
N LEU A 85 -6.86 -24.52 -15.76
CA LEU A 85 -6.88 -23.63 -14.59
C LEU A 85 -6.41 -24.37 -13.32
N VAL A 86 -6.92 -25.58 -13.12
CA VAL A 86 -6.53 -26.43 -11.98
C VAL A 86 -5.08 -26.89 -12.10
N SER A 87 -4.60 -27.22 -13.30
CA SER A 87 -3.19 -27.55 -13.51
C SER A 87 -2.31 -26.34 -13.22
N GLN A 88 -2.71 -25.15 -13.66
CA GLN A 88 -1.95 -23.92 -13.42
C GLN A 88 -1.79 -23.61 -11.93
N VAL A 89 -2.86 -23.73 -11.15
CA VAL A 89 -2.78 -23.51 -9.69
C VAL A 89 -1.98 -24.59 -8.97
N LYS A 90 -2.09 -25.85 -9.40
CA LYS A 90 -1.33 -26.97 -8.82
C LYS A 90 0.17 -26.90 -9.14
N GLU A 91 0.52 -26.42 -10.33
CA GLU A 91 1.89 -26.45 -10.85
C GLU A 91 2.64 -25.12 -10.63
N TYR A 92 1.94 -23.99 -10.54
CA TYR A 92 2.54 -22.64 -10.56
C TYR A 92 2.11 -21.71 -9.41
N ARG A 93 1.40 -22.23 -8.39
CA ARG A 93 1.15 -21.58 -7.08
C ARG A 93 1.30 -20.05 -7.05
N SER A 94 0.41 -19.28 -7.65
CA SER A 94 0.11 -17.97 -7.05
C SER A 94 -0.98 -17.25 -7.79
N CYS A 95 -0.90 -17.04 -9.10
CA CYS A 95 -1.71 -16.04 -9.78
C CYS A 95 -2.74 -16.63 -10.74
N LEU A 96 -3.98 -16.17 -10.66
CA LEU A 96 -5.02 -16.38 -11.67
C LEU A 96 -5.64 -15.04 -12.05
N ASN A 97 -5.79 -14.83 -13.36
CA ASN A 97 -6.69 -13.82 -13.91
C ASN A 97 -8.00 -14.55 -14.23
N TRP A 98 -9.04 -14.32 -13.43
CA TRP A 98 -10.28 -15.09 -13.51
C TRP A 98 -11.29 -14.43 -14.46
N ASN A 99 -11.87 -15.20 -15.37
CA ASN A 99 -12.96 -14.72 -16.20
C ASN A 99 -14.31 -15.10 -15.57
N VAL A 100 -15.24 -14.16 -15.57
CA VAL A 100 -16.34 -13.97 -14.59
C VAL A 100 -17.34 -15.12 -14.43
N ASP A 101 -17.44 -16.02 -15.40
CA ASP A 101 -18.61 -16.89 -15.50
C ASP A 101 -18.51 -18.23 -14.75
N SER A 102 -17.36 -18.55 -14.14
CA SER A 102 -17.16 -19.84 -13.45
C SER A 102 -17.05 -19.67 -11.93
N PRO A 103 -17.76 -20.49 -11.12
CA PRO A 103 -17.58 -20.48 -9.67
C PRO A 103 -16.23 -21.08 -9.27
N VAL A 104 -15.71 -20.61 -8.13
CA VAL A 104 -14.43 -21.05 -7.57
C VAL A 104 -14.63 -22.38 -6.82
N CYS A 105 -13.87 -23.42 -7.22
CA CYS A 105 -13.82 -24.71 -6.54
C CYS A 105 -12.78 -24.69 -5.40
N GLY A 106 -13.01 -25.46 -4.32
CA GLY A 106 -12.01 -25.76 -3.28
C GLY A 106 -10.73 -26.44 -3.79
N CYS A 107 -10.74 -26.93 -5.02
CA CYS A 107 -9.58 -27.37 -5.81
C CYS A 107 -8.47 -26.31 -5.93
N LEU A 108 -8.85 -25.04 -5.75
CA LEU A 108 -7.98 -23.87 -5.82
C LEU A 108 -7.55 -23.40 -4.42
N GLY A 109 -7.82 -24.16 -3.36
CA GLY A 109 -7.51 -23.78 -1.98
C GLY A 109 -6.03 -23.43 -1.75
N SER A 110 -5.11 -23.91 -2.58
CA SER A 110 -3.69 -23.52 -2.52
C SER A 110 -3.36 -22.17 -3.18
N LEU A 111 -4.33 -21.46 -3.76
CA LEU A 111 -4.10 -20.15 -4.36
C LEU A 111 -3.66 -19.13 -3.30
N ARG A 112 -2.75 -18.24 -3.68
CA ARG A 112 -2.18 -17.20 -2.80
C ARG A 112 -2.42 -15.78 -3.33
N VAL A 113 -2.54 -15.65 -4.65
CA VAL A 113 -2.72 -14.38 -5.36
C VAL A 113 -3.92 -14.52 -6.30
N LEU A 114 -4.87 -13.61 -6.20
CA LEU A 114 -6.02 -13.63 -7.08
C LEU A 114 -6.25 -12.24 -7.62
N ASP A 115 -6.29 -12.15 -8.95
CA ASP A 115 -6.61 -10.93 -9.66
C ASP A 115 -7.98 -11.09 -10.33
N LEU A 116 -8.94 -10.29 -9.89
CA LEU A 116 -10.31 -10.25 -10.40
C LEU A 116 -10.65 -8.87 -10.95
N GLN A 117 -9.68 -8.17 -11.53
CA GLN A 117 -9.95 -6.88 -12.18
C GLN A 117 -11.13 -6.99 -13.16
N LEU A 118 -12.08 -6.07 -13.05
CA LEU A 118 -13.21 -5.90 -13.97
C LEU A 118 -14.19 -7.09 -14.06
N GLY A 119 -14.24 -7.96 -13.05
CA GLY A 119 -14.98 -9.22 -13.13
C GLY A 119 -16.00 -9.54 -12.02
N GLY A 120 -16.23 -8.63 -11.08
CA GLY A 120 -16.95 -8.93 -9.85
C GLY A 120 -16.22 -9.94 -8.96
N ILE A 121 -16.90 -10.44 -7.94
CA ILE A 121 -16.37 -11.46 -7.04
C ILE A 121 -17.09 -12.78 -7.36
N PRO A 122 -16.41 -13.77 -7.96
CA PRO A 122 -17.02 -15.06 -8.28
C PRO A 122 -17.49 -15.79 -7.02
N GLN A 123 -18.61 -16.50 -7.11
CA GLN A 123 -19.09 -17.37 -6.03
C GLN A 123 -18.03 -18.42 -5.67
N GLY A 124 -17.77 -18.65 -4.38
CA GLY A 124 -16.76 -19.59 -3.93
C GLY A 124 -15.41 -18.96 -3.63
N THR A 125 -15.21 -17.66 -3.92
CA THR A 125 -13.97 -16.94 -3.59
C THR A 125 -13.66 -17.01 -2.10
N GLU A 126 -14.70 -17.02 -1.27
CA GLU A 126 -14.61 -17.17 0.18
C GLU A 126 -13.96 -18.49 0.63
N LYS A 127 -13.94 -19.51 -0.23
CA LYS A 127 -13.31 -20.81 0.05
C LYS A 127 -11.79 -20.79 -0.11
N LEU A 128 -11.22 -19.70 -0.64
CA LEU A 128 -9.78 -19.54 -0.86
C LEU A 128 -9.07 -19.08 0.42
N ILE A 129 -9.28 -19.79 1.52
CA ILE A 129 -8.85 -19.41 2.88
C ILE A 129 -7.35 -19.16 3.05
N HIS A 130 -6.52 -19.59 2.10
CA HIS A 130 -5.08 -19.36 2.11
C HIS A 130 -4.63 -18.17 1.27
N LEU A 131 -5.56 -17.45 0.64
CA LEU A 131 -5.27 -16.26 -0.16
C LEU A 131 -4.54 -15.21 0.69
N ARG A 132 -3.50 -14.62 0.10
CA ARG A 132 -2.66 -13.58 0.74
C ARG A 132 -2.78 -12.24 0.01
N TRP A 133 -3.04 -12.28 -1.29
CA TRP A 133 -3.18 -11.09 -2.11
C TRP A 133 -4.42 -11.21 -2.95
N LEU A 134 -5.26 -10.18 -2.88
CA LEU A 134 -6.49 -10.09 -3.64
C LEU A 134 -6.59 -8.71 -4.28
N ASN A 135 -6.70 -8.70 -5.60
CA ASN A 135 -6.94 -7.50 -6.38
C ASN A 135 -8.34 -7.51 -6.95
N LEU A 136 -9.13 -6.55 -6.48
CA LEU A 136 -10.48 -6.27 -6.92
C LEU A 136 -10.56 -4.88 -7.58
N ASN A 137 -9.44 -4.30 -8.00
CA ASN A 137 -9.45 -2.97 -8.60
C ASN A 137 -10.41 -2.90 -9.80
N TYR A 138 -11.01 -1.74 -10.00
CA TYR A 138 -11.92 -1.44 -11.11
C TYR A 138 -13.21 -2.28 -11.12
N ASN A 139 -13.58 -2.91 -10.01
CA ASN A 139 -14.86 -3.62 -9.92
C ASN A 139 -15.99 -2.66 -9.55
N SER A 140 -16.77 -2.23 -10.53
CA SER A 140 -17.90 -1.30 -10.33
C SER A 140 -19.28 -1.97 -10.26
N TYR A 141 -19.32 -3.29 -10.02
CA TYR A 141 -20.58 -4.04 -9.95
C TYR A 141 -21.28 -3.78 -8.62
N PHE A 142 -22.61 -3.60 -8.65
CA PHE A 142 -23.44 -3.30 -7.47
C PHE A 142 -23.30 -4.33 -6.34
N SER A 143 -22.98 -5.59 -6.65
CA SER A 143 -22.83 -6.68 -5.68
C SER A 143 -21.49 -6.71 -4.95
N ILE A 144 -20.56 -5.76 -5.22
CA ILE A 144 -19.23 -5.79 -4.62
C ILE A 144 -19.27 -5.67 -3.10
N PHE A 145 -20.24 -4.94 -2.54
CA PHE A 145 -20.33 -4.76 -1.09
C PHE A 145 -20.59 -6.08 -0.35
N GLU A 146 -21.60 -6.86 -0.78
CA GLU A 146 -21.90 -8.18 -0.19
C GLU A 146 -20.77 -9.19 -0.41
N GLY A 147 -20.14 -9.15 -1.60
CA GLY A 147 -18.95 -9.96 -1.87
C GLY A 147 -17.78 -9.58 -0.95
N LEU A 148 -17.55 -8.28 -0.72
CA LEU A 148 -16.49 -7.77 0.15
C LEU A 148 -16.74 -8.17 1.60
N LYS A 149 -17.99 -8.09 2.07
CA LYS A 149 -18.39 -8.55 3.41
C LYS A 149 -18.05 -10.03 3.62
N THR A 150 -18.37 -10.86 2.63
CA THR A 150 -18.07 -12.30 2.67
C THR A 150 -16.56 -12.54 2.66
N ILE A 151 -15.82 -11.87 1.77
CA ILE A 151 -14.35 -11.95 1.70
C ILE A 151 -13.71 -11.55 3.01
N CYS A 152 -14.13 -10.43 3.61
CA CYS A 152 -13.55 -9.95 4.85
C CYS A 152 -13.87 -10.87 6.03
N SER A 153 -14.99 -11.60 5.97
CA SER A 153 -15.37 -12.59 6.98
C SER A 153 -14.53 -13.88 6.90
N GLU A 154 -14.26 -14.37 5.68
CA GLU A 154 -13.69 -15.71 5.48
C GLU A 154 -12.18 -15.70 5.20
N LEU A 155 -11.65 -14.64 4.56
CA LEU A 155 -10.27 -14.58 4.10
C LEU A 155 -9.33 -13.86 5.11
N TYR A 156 -9.40 -14.24 6.39
CA TYR A 156 -8.63 -13.67 7.50
C TYR A 156 -7.08 -13.73 7.34
N ASN A 157 -6.61 -14.51 6.36
CA ASN A 157 -5.21 -14.67 6.02
C ASN A 157 -4.69 -13.62 5.02
N LEU A 158 -5.55 -12.76 4.48
CA LEU A 158 -5.15 -11.73 3.52
C LEU A 158 -4.09 -10.78 4.12
N GLN A 159 -3.09 -10.48 3.30
CA GLN A 159 -2.01 -9.54 3.58
C GLN A 159 -2.09 -8.30 2.69
N THR A 160 -2.67 -8.43 1.50
CA THR A 160 -2.89 -7.33 0.57
C THR A 160 -4.30 -7.40 -0.01
N LEU A 161 -5.02 -6.29 0.05
CA LEU A 161 -6.34 -6.11 -0.55
C LEU A 161 -6.35 -4.81 -1.34
N LEU A 162 -6.64 -4.91 -2.64
CA LEU A 162 -6.70 -3.77 -3.55
C LEU A 162 -8.14 -3.57 -4.02
N LEU A 163 -8.69 -2.39 -3.73
CA LEU A 163 -10.08 -1.99 -3.97
C LEU A 163 -10.14 -0.61 -4.66
N ARG A 164 -9.13 -0.29 -5.46
CA ARG A 164 -9.04 0.98 -6.18
C ARG A 164 -10.15 1.08 -7.22
N TYR A 165 -10.82 2.23 -7.31
CA TYR A 165 -11.84 2.49 -8.34
C TYR A 165 -12.98 1.45 -8.34
N CYS A 166 -13.51 1.12 -7.16
CA CYS A 166 -14.60 0.15 -7.02
C CYS A 166 -15.99 0.79 -6.86
N LYS A 167 -16.06 2.13 -6.89
CA LYS A 167 -17.29 2.90 -6.62
C LYS A 167 -17.94 2.54 -5.27
N LEU A 168 -17.11 2.23 -4.27
CA LEU A 168 -17.58 1.88 -2.93
C LEU A 168 -18.24 3.10 -2.29
N GLN A 169 -19.41 2.90 -1.69
CA GLN A 169 -20.09 3.90 -0.86
C GLN A 169 -19.79 3.71 0.62
N GLU A 170 -19.55 2.46 1.01
CA GLU A 170 -19.25 2.02 2.37
C GLU A 170 -18.26 0.84 2.33
N ILE A 171 -17.52 0.66 3.42
CA ILE A 171 -16.68 -0.51 3.67
C ILE A 171 -17.34 -1.34 4.79
N PRO A 172 -17.55 -2.66 4.61
CA PRO A 172 -18.18 -3.48 5.62
C PRO A 172 -17.31 -3.54 6.88
N ARG A 173 -17.93 -3.49 8.06
CA ARG A 173 -17.25 -3.60 9.37
C ARG A 173 -16.36 -4.85 9.49
N GLU A 174 -16.72 -5.91 8.75
CA GLU A 174 -15.99 -7.16 8.67
C GLU A 174 -14.55 -6.97 8.15
N ILE A 175 -14.23 -5.82 7.52
CA ILE A 175 -12.85 -5.45 7.17
C ILE A 175 -11.91 -5.61 8.38
N GLY A 176 -12.39 -5.32 9.59
CA GLY A 176 -11.62 -5.46 10.84
C GLY A 176 -11.21 -6.91 11.18
N ASN A 177 -11.79 -7.92 10.52
CA ASN A 177 -11.39 -9.32 10.69
C ASN A 177 -10.09 -9.66 9.95
N LEU A 178 -9.64 -8.81 9.02
CA LEU A 178 -8.41 -9.01 8.25
C LEU A 178 -7.17 -8.63 9.07
N ILE A 179 -7.01 -9.22 10.26
CA ILE A 179 -5.96 -8.89 11.24
C ILE A 179 -4.53 -9.08 10.71
N ASN A 180 -4.34 -9.84 9.63
CA ASN A 180 -3.05 -10.07 8.97
C ASN A 180 -2.76 -9.08 7.83
N LEU A 181 -3.69 -8.16 7.52
CA LEU A 181 -3.57 -7.24 6.41
C LEU A 181 -2.42 -6.27 6.66
N ARG A 182 -1.57 -6.11 5.64
CA ARG A 182 -0.39 -5.22 5.63
C ARG A 182 -0.53 -4.09 4.62
N HIS A 183 -1.27 -4.30 3.54
CA HIS A 183 -1.49 -3.32 2.48
C HIS A 183 -2.97 -3.26 2.13
N LEU A 184 -3.55 -2.07 2.23
CA LEU A 184 -4.93 -1.79 1.85
C LEU A 184 -4.95 -0.60 0.89
N ASN A 185 -5.50 -0.79 -0.30
CA ASN A 185 -5.73 0.29 -1.23
C ASN A 185 -7.24 0.49 -1.41
N LEU A 186 -7.73 1.67 -1.01
CA LEU A 186 -9.11 2.11 -1.13
C LEU A 186 -9.21 3.38 -2.00
N SER A 187 -8.20 3.69 -2.81
CA SER A 187 -8.19 4.95 -3.56
C SER A 187 -9.21 5.00 -4.68
N LYS A 188 -9.57 6.22 -5.09
CA LYS A 188 -10.51 6.48 -6.19
C LYS A 188 -11.90 5.89 -5.96
N ASN A 189 -12.39 5.88 -4.73
CA ASN A 189 -13.78 5.58 -4.39
C ASN A 189 -14.49 6.88 -4.01
N ALA A 190 -14.72 7.77 -4.98
CA ALA A 190 -15.26 9.11 -4.75
C ALA A 190 -16.62 9.15 -3.98
N SER A 191 -17.40 8.06 -4.03
CA SER A 191 -18.65 7.92 -3.26
C SER A 191 -18.47 7.48 -1.81
N LEU A 192 -17.27 7.10 -1.39
CA LEU A 192 -16.97 6.63 -0.04
C LEU A 192 -16.94 7.82 0.93
N LYS A 193 -17.83 7.79 1.93
CA LYS A 193 -17.98 8.90 2.87
C LYS A 193 -17.28 8.67 4.20
N GLU A 194 -17.26 7.43 4.68
CA GLU A 194 -16.70 7.09 5.98
C GLU A 194 -16.01 5.72 5.93
N LEU A 195 -15.07 5.51 6.85
CA LEU A 195 -14.54 4.19 7.16
C LEU A 195 -15.21 3.66 8.43
N PRO A 196 -15.52 2.35 8.51
CA PRO A 196 -16.01 1.76 9.75
C PRO A 196 -14.95 1.87 10.84
N ARG A 197 -15.35 2.07 12.09
CA ARG A 197 -14.44 2.11 13.26
C ARG A 197 -13.55 0.86 13.34
N GLU A 198 -14.04 -0.28 12.85
CA GLU A 198 -13.32 -1.55 12.78
C GLU A 198 -12.07 -1.50 11.89
N ILE A 199 -11.86 -0.45 11.09
CA ILE A 199 -10.57 -0.20 10.42
C ILE A 199 -9.42 -0.17 11.42
N GLY A 200 -9.67 0.32 12.65
CA GLY A 200 -8.67 0.35 13.72
C GLY A 200 -8.23 -1.03 14.22
N ASN A 201 -8.92 -2.12 13.84
CA ASN A 201 -8.52 -3.49 14.19
C ASN A 201 -7.38 -4.02 13.31
N LEU A 202 -7.04 -3.32 12.21
CA LEU A 202 -5.97 -3.70 11.28
C LEU A 202 -4.57 -3.38 11.85
N ILE A 203 -4.27 -3.89 13.04
CA ILE A 203 -3.06 -3.55 13.81
C ILE A 203 -1.74 -3.88 13.08
N ASN A 204 -1.77 -4.75 12.07
CA ASN A 204 -0.61 -5.13 11.26
C ASN A 204 -0.46 -4.31 9.96
N LEU A 205 -1.38 -3.37 9.69
CA LEU A 205 -1.38 -2.57 8.48
C LEU A 205 -0.14 -1.67 8.43
N ARG A 206 0.53 -1.65 7.27
CA ARG A 206 1.76 -0.89 7.03
C ARG A 206 1.57 0.18 5.96
N HIS A 207 0.68 -0.07 5.02
CA HIS A 207 0.39 0.83 3.91
C HIS A 207 -1.12 0.96 3.74
N LEU A 208 -1.60 2.20 3.74
CA LEU A 208 -2.98 2.56 3.53
C LEU A 208 -3.06 3.69 2.50
N ASP A 209 -3.70 3.42 1.37
CA ASP A 209 -3.99 4.42 0.34
C ASP A 209 -5.49 4.74 0.36
N LEU A 210 -5.80 5.97 0.75
CA LEU A 210 -7.15 6.55 0.81
C LEU A 210 -7.22 7.78 -0.11
N SER A 211 -6.34 7.90 -1.09
CA SER A 211 -6.34 9.04 -2.01
C SER A 211 -7.57 9.05 -2.92
N TRP A 212 -7.94 10.21 -3.45
CA TRP A 212 -9.05 10.36 -4.41
C TRP A 212 -10.41 9.88 -3.89
N ASN A 213 -10.70 10.09 -2.61
CA ASN A 213 -11.99 9.85 -1.97
C ASN A 213 -12.60 11.20 -1.57
N GLU A 214 -13.16 11.90 -2.55
CA GLU A 214 -13.57 13.31 -2.46
C GLU A 214 -14.45 13.66 -1.26
N SER A 215 -15.26 12.73 -0.74
CA SER A 215 -16.20 12.94 0.36
C SER A 215 -15.79 12.26 1.68
N LEU A 216 -14.56 11.73 1.77
CA LEU A 216 -14.15 10.89 2.90
C LEU A 216 -13.86 11.70 4.18
N GLU A 217 -14.50 11.30 5.26
CA GLU A 217 -14.14 11.67 6.64
C GLU A 217 -13.39 10.51 7.32
N LEU A 218 -12.35 10.85 8.11
CA LEU A 218 -11.54 9.85 8.81
C LEU A 218 -12.08 9.60 10.23
N PRO A 219 -12.31 8.33 10.63
CA PRO A 219 -12.63 8.01 12.01
C PRO A 219 -11.40 8.18 12.91
N ARG A 220 -11.61 8.51 14.18
CA ARG A 220 -10.53 8.58 15.19
C ARG A 220 -9.76 7.26 15.33
N GLU A 221 -10.41 6.13 15.05
CA GLU A 221 -9.83 4.79 15.10
C GLU A 221 -8.71 4.59 14.06
N ILE A 222 -8.52 5.52 13.11
CA ILE A 222 -7.32 5.55 12.26
C ILE A 222 -6.02 5.56 13.10
N GLY A 223 -6.05 6.20 14.28
CA GLY A 223 -4.91 6.25 15.20
C GLY A 223 -4.56 4.90 15.85
N ASN A 224 -5.40 3.87 15.72
CA ASN A 224 -5.10 2.53 16.22
C ASN A 224 -4.16 1.75 15.28
N LEU A 225 -3.88 2.26 14.08
CA LEU A 225 -2.99 1.64 13.09
C LEU A 225 -1.50 1.86 13.46
N ILE A 226 -1.11 1.48 14.67
CA ILE A 226 0.20 1.80 15.27
C ILE A 226 1.42 1.31 14.47
N ASN A 227 1.25 0.33 13.57
CA ASN A 227 2.31 -0.19 12.70
C ASN A 227 2.33 0.45 11.30
N LEU A 228 1.45 1.42 11.03
CA LEU A 228 1.35 2.09 9.74
C LEU A 228 2.63 2.86 9.45
N ARG A 229 3.14 2.73 8.22
CA ARG A 229 4.38 3.37 7.75
C ARG A 229 4.13 4.35 6.62
N HIS A 230 3.07 4.12 5.85
CA HIS A 230 2.70 4.92 4.71
C HIS A 230 1.19 5.15 4.72
N LEU A 231 0.81 6.42 4.69
CA LEU A 231 -0.57 6.87 4.59
C LEU A 231 -0.68 7.90 3.47
N ASP A 232 -1.52 7.60 2.48
CA ASP A 232 -1.87 8.54 1.42
C ASP A 232 -3.32 9.00 1.59
N LEU A 233 -3.49 10.30 1.81
CA LEU A 233 -4.74 11.01 1.96
C LEU A 233 -4.86 12.15 0.94
N SER A 234 -4.11 12.07 -0.16
CA SER A 234 -4.14 13.10 -1.21
C SER A 234 -5.44 13.11 -2.00
N PHE A 235 -5.78 14.23 -2.63
CA PHE A 235 -6.97 14.37 -3.49
C PHE A 235 -8.30 14.04 -2.77
N ASN A 236 -8.43 14.39 -1.49
CA ASN A 236 -9.67 14.28 -0.73
C ASN A 236 -10.29 15.68 -0.55
N GLY A 237 -10.90 16.21 -1.61
CA GLY A 237 -11.36 17.61 -1.68
C GLY A 237 -12.27 18.09 -0.55
N SER A 238 -13.02 17.21 0.13
CA SER A 238 -13.86 17.56 1.29
C SER A 238 -13.19 17.35 2.66
N LEU A 239 -11.95 16.85 2.72
CA LEU A 239 -11.23 16.64 3.98
C LEU A 239 -10.93 18.00 4.63
N LYS A 240 -11.61 18.30 5.73
CA LYS A 240 -11.49 19.61 6.41
C LYS A 240 -10.43 19.63 7.50
N GLU A 241 -10.27 18.51 8.19
CA GLU A 241 -9.39 18.32 9.34
C GLU A 241 -8.93 16.88 9.42
N LEU A 242 -7.84 16.64 10.15
CA LEU A 242 -7.42 15.30 10.56
C LEU A 242 -7.83 15.08 12.03
N PRO A 243 -8.26 13.86 12.41
CA PRO A 243 -8.44 13.55 13.82
C PRO A 243 -7.11 13.69 14.56
N ARG A 244 -7.12 14.23 15.78
CA ARG A 244 -5.92 14.34 16.63
C ARG A 244 -5.21 13.01 16.85
N GLU A 245 -5.95 11.90 16.78
CA GLU A 245 -5.45 10.54 16.90
C GLU A 245 -4.46 10.17 15.77
N ILE A 246 -4.34 10.97 14.70
CA ILE A 246 -3.27 10.83 13.71
C ILE A 246 -1.88 10.82 14.36
N GLY A 247 -1.69 11.56 15.47
CA GLY A 247 -0.44 11.59 16.22
C GLY A 247 -0.07 10.27 16.90
N ASN A 248 -0.99 9.29 16.98
CA ASN A 248 -0.71 7.95 17.51
C ASN A 248 0.06 7.07 16.52
N LEU A 249 0.16 7.48 15.25
CA LEU A 249 0.86 6.74 14.19
C LEU A 249 2.39 6.91 14.29
N ILE A 250 2.97 6.60 15.45
CA ILE A 250 4.38 6.87 15.77
C ILE A 250 5.38 6.18 14.83
N ASN A 251 4.96 5.15 14.09
CA ASN A 251 5.79 4.44 13.10
C ASN A 251 5.65 4.99 11.66
N LEU A 252 4.81 6.01 11.45
CA LEU A 252 4.57 6.59 10.14
C LEU A 252 5.84 7.24 9.60
N ARG A 253 6.15 6.96 8.34
CA ARG A 253 7.34 7.47 7.63
C ARG A 253 6.97 8.36 6.46
N TYR A 254 5.80 8.15 5.88
CA TYR A 254 5.30 8.88 4.74
C TYR A 254 3.84 9.26 5.00
N LEU A 255 3.55 10.54 4.89
CA LEU A 255 2.20 11.10 4.95
C LEU A 255 2.02 12.04 3.76
N ASN A 256 1.09 11.69 2.87
CA ASN A 256 0.69 12.57 1.78
C ASN A 256 -0.69 13.16 2.07
N LEU A 257 -0.76 14.47 2.13
CA LEU A 257 -1.96 15.28 2.32
C LEU A 257 -2.11 16.29 1.17
N SER A 258 -1.48 16.05 0.02
CA SER A 258 -1.57 16.97 -1.11
C SER A 258 -2.98 17.06 -1.67
N ASP A 259 -3.31 18.17 -2.31
CA ASP A 259 -4.56 18.32 -3.06
C ASP A 259 -5.82 18.12 -2.18
N ASN A 260 -5.80 18.62 -0.94
CA ASN A 260 -6.96 18.65 -0.05
C ASN A 260 -7.50 20.07 0.06
N GLU A 261 -8.26 20.49 -0.96
CA GLU A 261 -8.73 21.88 -1.13
C GLU A 261 -9.48 22.46 0.08
N SER A 262 -10.15 21.60 0.89
CA SER A 262 -10.91 22.02 2.07
C SER A 262 -10.13 21.94 3.39
N LEU A 263 -8.91 21.44 3.41
CA LEU A 263 -8.12 21.23 4.64
C LEU A 263 -7.71 22.59 5.21
N LYS A 264 -8.17 22.90 6.43
CA LYS A 264 -7.96 24.23 7.04
C LYS A 264 -6.82 24.28 8.04
N GLU A 265 -6.61 23.18 8.74
CA GLU A 265 -5.66 23.07 9.84
C GLU A 265 -5.10 21.65 9.96
N LEU A 266 -3.90 21.54 10.53
CA LEU A 266 -3.34 20.28 10.99
C LEU A 266 -3.44 20.24 12.52
N PRO A 267 -3.80 19.09 13.13
CA PRO A 267 -3.77 18.96 14.57
C PRO A 267 -2.33 19.10 15.09
N ARG A 268 -2.14 19.73 16.26
CA ARG A 268 -0.82 19.83 16.92
C ARG A 268 -0.16 18.47 17.15
N GLU A 269 -0.97 17.42 17.30
CA GLU A 269 -0.53 16.04 17.46
C GLU A 269 0.24 15.51 16.24
N ILE A 270 0.22 16.20 15.09
CA ILE A 270 1.12 15.91 13.96
C ILE A 270 2.59 15.87 14.40
N GLY A 271 2.98 16.70 15.38
CA GLY A 271 4.35 16.71 15.93
C GLY A 271 4.75 15.44 16.67
N ASN A 272 3.81 14.54 16.99
CA ASN A 272 4.11 13.25 17.60
C ASN A 272 4.65 12.22 16.61
N LEU A 273 4.58 12.50 15.29
CA LEU A 273 5.05 11.62 14.23
C LEU A 273 6.58 11.67 14.10
N ILE A 274 7.30 11.38 15.19
CA ILE A 274 8.75 11.53 15.30
C ILE A 274 9.55 10.71 14.27
N ASN A 275 8.96 9.67 13.66
CA ASN A 275 9.59 8.85 12.62
C ASN A 275 9.23 9.28 11.19
N LEU A 276 8.42 10.33 11.02
CA LEU A 276 8.00 10.84 9.72
C LEU A 276 9.21 11.36 8.95
N ARG A 277 9.33 10.96 7.68
CA ARG A 277 10.43 11.31 6.79
C ARG A 277 9.98 12.17 5.63
N HIS A 278 8.75 11.98 5.19
CA HIS A 278 8.15 12.71 4.08
C HIS A 278 6.76 13.18 4.49
N LEU A 279 6.54 14.48 4.41
CA LEU A 279 5.25 15.13 4.58
C LEU A 279 4.97 15.97 3.33
N ASN A 280 3.91 15.64 2.61
CA ASN A 280 3.48 16.44 1.46
C ASN A 280 2.19 17.18 1.83
N LEU A 281 2.24 18.51 1.81
CA LEU A 281 1.11 19.42 2.02
C LEU A 281 0.89 20.32 0.79
N SER A 282 1.48 19.98 -0.35
CA SER A 282 1.29 20.76 -1.58
C SER A 282 -0.18 20.82 -1.98
N TRP A 283 -0.56 21.89 -2.68
CA TRP A 283 -1.92 22.06 -3.21
C TRP A 283 -3.01 22.05 -2.11
N ASN A 284 -2.72 22.69 -0.98
CA ASN A 284 -3.69 22.92 0.10
C ASN A 284 -3.96 24.43 0.27
N PRO A 285 -4.71 25.07 -0.64
CA PRO A 285 -4.91 26.52 -0.63
C PRO A 285 -5.70 27.03 0.58
N SER A 286 -6.51 26.19 1.21
CA SER A 286 -7.29 26.55 2.41
C SER A 286 -6.53 26.38 3.73
N LEU A 287 -5.36 25.74 3.72
CA LEU A 287 -4.55 25.52 4.91
C LEU A 287 -4.02 26.87 5.38
N LYS A 288 -4.33 27.25 6.62
CA LYS A 288 -4.02 28.60 7.12
C LYS A 288 -2.61 28.73 7.65
N GLU A 289 -2.20 27.79 8.49
CA GLU A 289 -0.91 27.82 9.18
C GLU A 289 -0.43 26.40 9.47
N LEU A 290 0.87 26.26 9.68
CA LEU A 290 1.49 25.07 10.22
C LEU A 290 1.48 25.14 11.76
N PRO A 291 1.05 24.09 12.49
CA PRO A 291 1.22 24.04 13.93
C PRO A 291 2.72 24.04 14.26
N ARG A 292 3.12 24.81 15.28
CA ARG A 292 4.52 24.90 15.73
C ARG A 292 5.15 23.54 16.05
N GLU A 293 4.31 22.56 16.43
CA GLU A 293 4.71 21.19 16.72
C GLU A 293 5.28 20.45 15.49
N ILE A 294 5.15 20.96 14.26
CA ILE A 294 5.91 20.47 13.10
C ILE A 294 7.43 20.52 13.35
N GLY A 295 7.91 21.44 14.19
CA GLY A 295 9.30 21.47 14.64
C GLY A 295 9.76 20.20 15.37
N ASN A 296 8.83 19.40 15.91
CA ASN A 296 9.14 18.14 16.61
C ASN A 296 9.42 16.97 15.66
N LEU A 297 9.25 17.14 14.35
CA LEU A 297 9.46 16.08 13.34
C LEU A 297 10.95 15.85 13.08
N ILE A 298 11.67 15.35 14.08
CA ILE A 298 13.14 15.21 14.12
C ILE A 298 13.74 14.29 13.04
N ASN A 299 12.94 13.49 12.35
CA ASN A 299 13.38 12.63 11.26
C ASN A 299 12.87 13.06 9.88
N LEU A 300 12.19 14.21 9.78
CA LEU A 300 11.71 14.74 8.53
C LEU A 300 12.89 15.02 7.59
N ARG A 301 12.73 14.65 6.33
CA ARG A 301 13.72 14.79 5.25
C ARG A 301 13.17 15.52 4.03
N HIS A 302 11.85 15.51 3.89
CA HIS A 302 11.17 16.20 2.80
C HIS A 302 9.82 16.75 3.29
N LEU A 303 9.61 18.04 3.04
CA LEU A 303 8.41 18.81 3.34
C LEU A 303 8.00 19.58 2.09
N ASP A 304 6.95 19.15 1.41
CA ASP A 304 6.44 19.85 0.23
C ASP A 304 5.30 20.79 0.63
N LEU A 305 5.45 22.09 0.32
CA LEU A 305 4.48 23.15 0.58
C LEU A 305 4.05 23.88 -0.71
N ILE A 306 4.37 23.35 -1.89
CA ILE A 306 4.05 24.00 -3.17
C ILE A 306 2.55 24.31 -3.24
N ASN A 307 2.18 25.52 -3.63
CA ASN A 307 0.78 25.95 -3.73
C ASN A 307 -0.03 25.81 -2.42
N THR A 308 0.63 26.09 -1.29
CA THR A 308 -0.05 26.43 -0.03
C THR A 308 -0.28 27.93 0.07
N SER A 309 -1.01 28.39 1.09
CA SER A 309 -1.24 29.82 1.29
C SER A 309 0.02 30.53 1.81
N PRO A 310 0.23 31.83 1.51
CA PRO A 310 1.38 32.58 2.03
C PRO A 310 1.51 32.56 3.56
N SER A 311 0.39 32.44 4.28
CA SER A 311 0.40 32.34 5.75
C SER A 311 1.00 31.01 6.25
N VAL A 312 0.95 29.94 5.46
CA VAL A 312 1.66 28.69 5.76
C VAL A 312 3.17 28.92 5.67
N GLU A 313 3.63 29.62 4.63
CA GLU A 313 5.06 29.96 4.47
C GLU A 313 5.56 30.85 5.61
N GLU A 314 4.83 31.91 5.97
CA GLU A 314 5.15 32.78 7.12
C GLU A 314 5.18 32.01 8.46
N SER A 315 4.24 31.07 8.65
CA SER A 315 4.22 30.22 9.83
C SER A 315 5.44 29.29 9.89
N LEU A 316 5.91 28.79 8.74
CA LEU A 316 7.11 27.98 8.67
C LEU A 316 8.35 28.78 9.02
N GLU A 317 8.50 30.00 8.48
CA GLU A 317 9.62 30.89 8.81
C GLU A 317 9.69 31.16 10.32
N SER A 318 8.55 31.46 10.93
CA SER A 318 8.42 31.64 12.38
C SER A 318 8.86 30.39 13.16
N ILE A 319 8.51 29.20 12.69
CA ILE A 319 8.93 27.93 13.30
C ILE A 319 10.45 27.75 13.16
N ILE A 320 11.02 28.05 11.99
CA ILE A 320 12.46 27.93 11.74
C ILE A 320 13.23 28.85 12.68
N GLU A 321 12.81 30.11 12.85
CA GLU A 321 13.46 31.08 13.75
C GLU A 321 13.44 30.65 15.23
N LEU A 322 12.34 30.03 15.66
CA LEU A 322 12.17 29.57 17.05
C LEU A 322 12.82 28.22 17.31
N SER A 323 13.16 27.46 16.27
CA SER A 323 13.70 26.12 16.40
C SER A 323 15.23 26.10 16.31
N GLU A 324 15.88 25.34 17.19
CA GLU A 324 17.33 25.06 17.08
C GLU A 324 17.66 24.17 15.86
N ARG A 325 16.65 23.66 15.15
CA ARG A 325 16.79 22.70 14.05
C ARG A 325 16.35 23.34 12.74
N ASN A 326 17.24 23.42 11.76
CA ASN A 326 16.93 24.03 10.46
C ASN A 326 15.97 23.16 9.61
N ILE A 327 14.66 23.34 9.79
CA ILE A 327 13.61 22.70 8.97
C ILE A 327 13.70 23.16 7.51
N ALA A 328 14.31 24.31 7.20
CA ALA A 328 14.49 24.75 5.82
C ALA A 328 15.31 23.77 4.97
N SER A 329 16.15 22.94 5.60
CA SER A 329 16.95 21.91 4.90
C SER A 329 16.12 20.77 4.32
N VAL A 330 14.83 20.67 4.66
CA VAL A 330 13.94 19.61 4.21
C VAL A 330 12.87 20.08 3.21
N LEU A 331 12.87 21.37 2.86
CA LEU A 331 11.96 21.94 1.86
C LEU A 331 12.30 21.48 0.44
#